data_AF-A0A9P9FZ07-F1
#
_entry.id   AF-A0A9P9FZ07-F1
#
_cell.length_a   1.000
_cell.length_b   1.000
_cell.length_c   1.000
_cell.angle_alpha   90.00
_cell.angle_beta   90.00
_cell.angle_gamma   90.00
#
_symmetry.space_group_name_H-M   'P 1'
#
loop_
_entity.id
_entity.type
_entity.pdbx_description
1 polymer ?
#
loop_
_entity_poly.entity_id
_entity_poly.type
_entity_poly.pdbx_seq_one_letter_code
_entity_poly.pdbx_strand_id
1 'polypeptide(L)'
;MTKAGDGSTRYTCRQGAVLEYLNWLKSFRTKMYPATHIWGGQPGRGPEIATLKHCNTKQLPKNIFVFDGQVVIITDRDKSKGLSGGTGGRKVARFLPERLSRMMVAYIAWLLPFEKVLHRLAGIRGPSDSLDPWIWKSAEKGI
;
A
#
# COMPACT_ATOMS: atom_id res chain seq x y z
N MET A 1 5.25 -20.20 28.29
CA MET A 1 6.34 -19.21 28.46
C MET A 1 7.25 -19.28 27.25
N THR A 2 7.03 -18.41 26.27
CA THR A 2 7.84 -18.32 25.05
C THR A 2 9.10 -17.53 25.40
N LYS A 3 10.29 -18.13 25.27
CA LYS A 3 11.56 -17.43 25.52
C LYS A 3 11.63 -16.19 24.61
N ALA A 4 11.66 -15.01 25.21
CA ALA A 4 12.01 -13.79 24.52
C ALA A 4 13.40 -13.98 23.90
N GLY A 5 13.51 -13.73 22.60
CA GLY A 5 14.78 -13.81 21.89
C GLY A 5 15.81 -12.88 22.54
N ASP A 6 16.96 -13.44 22.86
CA ASP A 6 18.16 -12.72 23.26
C ASP A 6 18.46 -11.59 22.26
N GLY A 7 18.39 -10.34 22.72
CA GLY A 7 18.66 -9.12 21.94
C GLY A 7 20.12 -8.95 21.50
N SER A 8 20.98 -9.96 21.69
CA SER A 8 22.40 -9.97 21.36
C SER A 8 22.71 -10.25 19.87
N THR A 9 21.77 -10.81 19.09
CA THR A 9 22.05 -11.11 17.68
C THR A 9 21.98 -9.84 16.83
N ARG A 10 23.14 -9.22 16.59
CA ARG A 10 23.28 -8.08 15.68
C ARG A 10 23.32 -8.59 14.23
N TYR A 11 22.20 -8.46 13.53
CA TYR A 11 22.13 -8.75 12.09
C TYR A 11 23.00 -7.75 11.32
N THR A 12 24.01 -8.22 10.61
CA THR A 12 24.84 -7.38 9.73
C THR A 12 24.23 -7.35 8.32
N CYS A 13 23.46 -6.30 8.04
CA CYS A 13 22.96 -6.08 6.69
C CYS A 13 24.07 -5.54 5.77
N ARG A 14 24.21 -6.12 4.57
CA ARG A 14 25.04 -5.54 3.50
C ARG A 14 24.36 -4.25 2.99
N GLN A 15 24.75 -3.09 3.54
CA GLN A 15 24.07 -1.82 3.29
C GLN A 15 23.88 -1.49 1.80
N GLY A 16 24.90 -1.75 0.97
CA GLY A 16 24.80 -1.53 -0.49
C GLY A 16 23.67 -2.33 -1.14
N ALA A 17 23.54 -3.61 -0.83
CA ALA A 17 22.48 -4.47 -1.35
C ALA A 17 21.09 -4.06 -0.83
N VAL A 18 21.02 -3.58 0.42
CA VAL A 18 19.76 -3.05 0.97
C VAL A 18 19.31 -1.79 0.22
N LEU A 19 20.22 -0.84 -0.01
CA LEU A 19 19.92 0.38 -0.75
C LEU A 19 19.52 0.08 -2.20
N GLU A 20 20.18 -0.86 -2.84
CA GLU A 20 19.83 -1.33 -4.18
C GLU A 20 18.41 -1.90 -4.22
N TYR A 21 18.07 -2.79 -3.28
CA TYR A 21 16.72 -3.35 -3.17
C TYR A 21 15.66 -2.25 -2.93
N LEU A 22 15.93 -1.30 -2.02
CA LEU A 22 15.01 -0.20 -1.74
C LEU A 22 14.79 0.69 -2.98
N ASN A 23 15.83 0.92 -3.78
CA ASN A 23 15.72 1.63 -5.06
C ASN A 23 14.89 0.84 -6.09
N TRP A 24 15.09 -0.49 -6.16
CA TRP A 24 14.26 -1.35 -6.99
C TRP A 24 12.79 -1.28 -6.56
N LEU A 25 12.50 -1.32 -5.27
CA LEU A 25 11.14 -1.27 -4.75
C LEU A 25 10.47 0.09 -5.00
N LYS A 26 11.23 1.18 -4.90
CA LYS A 26 10.76 2.52 -5.31
C LYS A 26 10.41 2.54 -6.81
N SER A 27 11.29 2.01 -7.67
CA SER A 27 11.05 1.91 -9.11
C SER A 27 9.84 1.05 -9.45
N PHE A 28 9.64 -0.07 -8.74
CA PHE A 28 8.46 -0.92 -8.82
C PHE A 28 7.19 -0.13 -8.50
N ARG A 29 7.14 0.57 -7.36
CA ARG A 29 6.00 1.42 -6.97
C ARG A 29 5.66 2.46 -8.02
N THR A 30 6.67 3.16 -8.54
CA THR A 30 6.48 4.20 -9.57
C THR A 30 5.85 3.64 -10.85
N LYS A 31 6.14 2.38 -11.22
CA LYS A 31 5.52 1.71 -12.38
C LYS A 31 4.16 1.08 -12.05
N MET A 32 4.01 0.54 -10.84
CA MET A 32 2.78 -0.12 -10.40
C MET A 32 1.65 0.88 -10.19
N TYR A 33 1.95 2.12 -9.79
CA TYR A 33 0.97 3.19 -9.62
C TYR A 33 0.15 3.48 -10.91
N PRO A 34 0.76 3.91 -12.03
CA PRO A 34 0.03 4.17 -13.26
C PRO A 34 -0.58 2.88 -13.84
N ALA A 35 0.07 1.73 -13.67
CA ALA A 35 -0.51 0.46 -14.11
C ALA A 35 -1.83 0.14 -13.39
N THR A 36 -1.87 0.33 -12.06
CA THR A 36 -3.09 0.18 -11.25
C THR A 36 -4.16 1.18 -11.66
N HIS A 37 -3.77 2.42 -11.95
CA HIS A 37 -4.67 3.50 -12.33
C HIS A 37 -5.33 3.30 -13.71
N ILE A 38 -4.53 2.91 -14.71
CA ILE A 38 -4.95 2.81 -16.12
C ILE A 38 -5.68 1.49 -16.37
N TRP A 39 -5.17 0.38 -15.83
CA TRP A 39 -5.65 -0.95 -16.17
C TRP A 39 -6.72 -1.48 -15.22
N GLY A 40 -7.03 -0.80 -14.11
CA GLY A 40 -8.09 -1.17 -13.18
C GLY A 40 -9.52 -0.88 -13.67
N GLY A 41 -9.72 -0.67 -14.97
CA GLY A 41 -10.98 -0.21 -15.56
C GLY A 41 -11.03 1.32 -15.67
N GLN A 42 -12.18 1.93 -15.37
CA GLN A 42 -12.34 3.38 -15.47
C GLN A 42 -11.36 4.10 -14.52
N PRO A 43 -10.47 5.00 -15.02
CA PRO A 43 -9.50 5.69 -14.18
C PRO A 43 -10.20 6.41 -13.02
N GLY A 44 -9.76 6.12 -11.80
CA GLY A 44 -10.24 6.83 -10.62
C GLY A 44 -9.77 8.28 -10.58
N ARG A 45 -10.30 9.10 -9.67
CA ARG A 45 -9.72 10.44 -9.49
C ARG A 45 -8.31 10.30 -8.92
N GLY A 46 -7.40 11.18 -9.31
CA GLY A 46 -6.01 11.17 -8.83
C GLY A 46 -5.88 10.95 -7.31
N PRO A 47 -6.60 11.70 -6.46
CA PRO A 47 -6.55 11.52 -5.00
C PRO A 47 -7.03 10.15 -4.51
N GLU A 48 -8.05 9.57 -5.15
CA GLU A 48 -8.59 8.26 -4.75
C GLU A 48 -7.57 7.13 -4.95
N ILE A 49 -6.81 7.19 -6.04
CA ILE A 49 -5.80 6.18 -6.37
C ILE A 49 -4.47 6.45 -5.65
N ALA A 50 -4.12 7.71 -5.41
CA ALA A 50 -2.97 8.12 -4.60
C ALA A 50 -3.08 7.69 -3.13
N THR A 51 -4.30 7.53 -2.60
CA THR A 51 -4.54 7.33 -1.17
C THR A 51 -5.05 5.93 -0.81
N LEU A 52 -4.75 4.95 -1.67
CA LEU A 52 -5.13 3.54 -1.48
C LEU A 52 -4.48 2.93 -0.23
N LYS A 53 -5.30 2.21 0.54
CA LYS A 53 -4.90 1.57 1.80
C LYS A 53 -5.05 0.06 1.73
N HIS A 54 -4.06 -0.66 2.26
CA HIS A 54 -4.11 -2.13 2.39
C HIS A 54 -4.69 -2.60 3.73
N CYS A 55 -4.69 -1.75 4.75
CA CYS A 55 -5.30 -2.03 6.04
C CYS A 55 -6.22 -0.88 6.51
N ASN A 56 -7.08 -1.17 7.48
CA ASN A 56 -7.97 -0.17 8.05
C ASN A 56 -7.16 0.84 8.87
N THR A 57 -7.53 2.11 8.83
CA THR A 57 -7.10 3.13 9.79
C THR A 57 -8.17 3.34 10.84
N LYS A 58 -7.90 4.17 11.85
CA LYS A 58 -8.92 4.55 12.85
C LYS A 58 -10.12 5.24 12.22
N GLN A 59 -9.92 5.96 11.12
CA GLN A 59 -10.93 6.81 10.49
C GLN A 59 -11.53 6.20 9.22
N LEU A 60 -10.78 5.37 8.49
CA LEU A 60 -11.16 4.92 7.14
C LEU A 60 -10.89 3.42 6.95
N PRO A 61 -11.80 2.70 6.25
CA PRO A 61 -11.56 1.32 5.88
C PRO A 61 -10.46 1.19 4.81
N LYS A 62 -9.92 -0.02 4.68
CA LYS A 62 -9.01 -0.39 3.58
C LYS A 62 -9.70 -0.33 2.21
N ASN A 63 -8.91 -0.18 1.16
CA ASN A 63 -9.39 -0.08 -0.21
C ASN A 63 -9.20 -1.36 -1.02
N ILE A 64 -8.29 -2.24 -0.62
CA ILE A 64 -7.82 -3.37 -1.44
C ILE A 64 -8.35 -4.69 -0.88
N PHE A 65 -8.97 -5.48 -1.74
CA PHE A 65 -9.57 -6.78 -1.43
C PHE A 65 -9.24 -7.79 -2.54
N VAL A 66 -9.45 -9.07 -2.26
CA VAL A 66 -9.40 -10.14 -3.26
C VAL A 66 -10.80 -10.70 -3.41
N PHE A 67 -11.29 -10.79 -4.63
CA PHE A 67 -12.59 -11.35 -4.98
C PHE A 67 -12.41 -12.20 -6.25
N ASP A 68 -12.80 -13.47 -6.17
CA ASP A 68 -12.73 -14.43 -7.28
C ASP A 68 -11.36 -14.47 -7.99
N GLY A 69 -10.29 -14.57 -7.19
CA GLY A 69 -8.91 -14.61 -7.70
C GLY A 69 -8.35 -13.28 -8.25
N GLN A 70 -9.16 -12.23 -8.30
CA GLN A 70 -8.76 -10.89 -8.73
C GLN A 70 -8.65 -9.92 -7.56
N VAL A 71 -7.75 -8.95 -7.67
CA VAL A 71 -7.70 -7.83 -6.74
C VAL A 71 -8.77 -6.81 -7.15
N VAL A 72 -9.61 -6.44 -6.19
CA VAL A 72 -10.60 -5.38 -6.33
C VAL A 72 -10.25 -4.20 -5.44
N ILE A 73 -10.26 -3.02 -6.04
CA ILE A 73 -10.02 -1.74 -5.40
C ILE A 73 -11.35 -1.01 -5.23
N ILE A 74 -11.70 -0.69 -3.99
CA ILE A 74 -12.93 0.02 -3.64
C ILE A 74 -12.59 1.44 -3.20
N THR A 75 -13.06 2.45 -3.95
CA THR A 75 -12.92 3.88 -3.60
C THR A 75 -14.28 4.58 -3.49
N ASP A 76 -14.31 5.71 -2.78
CA ASP A 76 -15.43 6.63 -2.77
C ASP A 76 -15.34 7.56 -3.99
N ARG A 77 -16.40 7.65 -4.79
CA ARG A 77 -16.48 8.52 -5.97
C ARG A 77 -16.94 9.95 -5.64
N ASP A 78 -17.77 10.10 -4.61
CA ASP A 78 -18.52 11.34 -4.40
C ASP A 78 -17.77 12.40 -3.59
N LYS A 79 -17.69 13.60 -4.18
CA LYS A 79 -17.21 14.86 -3.59
C LYS A 79 -18.10 15.36 -2.42
N SER A 80 -19.32 14.84 -2.29
CA SER A 80 -20.34 15.32 -1.36
C SER A 80 -20.28 14.62 0.00
N LYS A 81 -19.09 14.47 0.58
CA LYS A 81 -18.97 14.00 1.97
C LYS A 81 -19.54 15.00 3.00
N GLY A 82 -19.83 16.24 2.59
CA GLY A 82 -20.38 17.29 3.45
C GLY A 82 -21.82 17.72 3.16
N LEU A 83 -22.51 17.15 2.17
CA LEU A 83 -23.80 17.70 1.69
C LEU A 83 -25.03 16.81 1.96
N SER A 84 -24.85 15.55 2.32
CA SER A 84 -25.98 14.66 2.63
C SER A 84 -25.70 13.89 3.90
N GLY A 85 -26.49 14.15 4.93
CA GLY A 85 -26.41 13.46 6.20
C GLY A 85 -26.55 11.95 6.01
N GLY A 86 -25.49 11.21 6.32
CA GLY A 86 -25.59 9.81 6.75
C GLY A 86 -25.43 8.71 5.70
N THR A 87 -25.40 8.99 4.39
CA THR A 87 -25.12 7.95 3.39
C THR A 87 -23.73 8.14 2.80
N GLY A 88 -22.79 7.26 3.16
CA GLY A 88 -21.43 7.28 2.63
C GLY A 88 -21.43 7.35 1.11
N GLY A 89 -20.56 8.19 0.55
CA GLY A 89 -20.51 8.47 -0.90
C GLY A 89 -20.45 7.22 -1.77
N ARG A 90 -20.90 7.33 -3.04
CA ARG A 90 -20.98 6.19 -3.96
C ARG A 90 -19.66 5.43 -4.05
N LYS A 91 -19.71 4.14 -3.72
CA LYS A 91 -18.56 3.23 -3.86
C LYS A 91 -18.38 2.83 -5.31
N VAL A 92 -17.13 2.73 -5.75
CA VAL A 92 -16.75 2.20 -7.06
C VAL A 92 -15.73 1.08 -6.86
N ALA A 93 -16.08 -0.10 -7.38
CA ALA A 93 -15.19 -1.24 -7.44
C ALA A 93 -14.42 -1.25 -8.77
N ARG A 94 -13.12 -1.50 -8.70
CA ARG A 94 -12.20 -1.56 -9.83
C ARG A 94 -11.40 -2.85 -9.77
N PHE A 95 -11.56 -3.71 -10.75
CA PHE A 95 -10.87 -5.00 -10.81
C PHE A 95 -9.56 -4.84 -11.56
N LEU A 96 -8.47 -5.31 -10.95
CA LEU A 96 -7.18 -5.38 -11.61
C LEU A 96 -7.12 -6.62 -12.52
N PRO A 97 -6.53 -6.51 -13.72
CA PRO A 97 -6.21 -7.66 -14.54
C PRO A 97 -5.40 -8.69 -13.74
N GLU A 98 -5.55 -9.97 -14.08
CA GLU A 98 -5.00 -11.09 -13.33
C GLU A 98 -3.51 -10.93 -12.98
N ARG A 99 -2.67 -10.53 -13.96
CA ARG A 99 -1.24 -10.34 -13.74
C ARG A 99 -0.96 -9.23 -12.72
N LEU A 100 -1.67 -8.10 -12.83
CA LEU A 100 -1.54 -6.99 -11.88
C LEU A 100 -2.09 -7.36 -10.50
N SER A 101 -3.16 -8.16 -10.44
CA SER A 101 -3.70 -8.70 -9.19
C SER A 101 -2.66 -9.52 -8.43
N ARG A 102 -2.01 -10.47 -9.09
CA ARG A 102 -0.94 -11.28 -8.47
C ARG A 102 0.24 -10.41 -8.00
N MET A 103 0.66 -9.44 -8.82
CA MET A 103 1.71 -8.49 -8.44
C MET A 103 1.32 -7.64 -7.22
N MET A 104 0.07 -7.18 -7.16
CA MET A 104 -0.43 -6.38 -6.03
C MET A 104 -0.49 -7.21 -4.74
N VAL A 105 -0.92 -8.47 -4.81
CA VAL A 105 -0.89 -9.39 -3.66
C VAL A 105 0.54 -9.59 -3.16
N ALA A 106 1.49 -9.91 -4.04
CA ALA A 106 2.89 -10.05 -3.68
C ALA A 106 3.48 -8.76 -3.08
N TYR A 107 3.12 -7.61 -3.65
CA TYR A 107 3.56 -6.31 -3.16
C TYR A 107 3.10 -6.06 -1.71
N ILE A 108 1.82 -6.29 -1.42
CA ILE A 108 1.25 -6.05 -0.10
C ILE A 108 1.71 -7.10 0.92
N ALA A 109 1.71 -8.37 0.56
CA ALA A 109 1.99 -9.46 1.48
C ALA A 109 3.48 -9.68 1.76
N TRP A 110 4.35 -9.42 0.78
CA TRP A 110 5.79 -9.72 0.89
C TRP A 110 6.64 -8.46 0.89
N LEU A 111 6.47 -7.60 -0.11
CA LEU A 111 7.42 -6.50 -0.33
C LEU A 111 7.25 -5.36 0.69
N LEU A 112 6.01 -5.01 1.04
CA LEU A 112 5.73 -3.98 2.04
C LEU A 112 6.27 -4.35 3.45
N PRO A 113 6.00 -5.55 4.00
CA PRO A 113 6.59 -5.97 5.27
C PRO A 113 8.11 -6.07 5.20
N PHE A 114 8.65 -6.58 4.08
CA PHE A 114 10.09 -6.74 3.93
C PHE A 114 10.84 -5.40 3.87
N GLU A 115 10.29 -4.40 3.19
CA GLU A 115 10.82 -3.02 3.22
C GLU A 115 10.97 -2.51 4.67
N LYS A 116 9.94 -2.71 5.50
CA LYS A 116 9.95 -2.30 6.90
C LYS A 116 11.03 -3.04 7.70
N VAL A 117 11.19 -4.34 7.46
CA VAL A 117 12.26 -5.15 8.07
C VAL A 117 13.64 -4.63 7.67
N LEU A 118 13.85 -4.32 6.39
CA LEU A 118 15.13 -3.82 5.88
C LEU A 118 15.51 -2.48 6.49
N HIS A 119 14.58 -1.51 6.56
CA HIS A 119 14.84 -0.23 7.24
C HIS A 119 15.23 -0.44 8.71
N ARG A 120 14.52 -1.32 9.43
CA ARG A 120 14.80 -1.63 10.83
C ARG A 120 16.18 -2.28 11.03
N LEU A 121 16.47 -3.35 10.28
CA LEU A 121 17.70 -4.13 10.47
C LEU A 121 18.95 -3.43 9.94
N ALA A 122 18.83 -2.65 8.86
CA ALA A 122 19.97 -1.93 8.29
C ALA A 122 20.24 -0.58 8.96
N GLY A 123 19.36 -0.10 9.85
CA GLY A 123 19.45 1.22 10.47
C GLY A 123 19.27 2.38 9.48
N ILE A 124 18.67 2.12 8.31
CA ILE A 124 18.42 3.12 7.28
C ILE A 124 17.05 3.73 7.54
N ARG A 125 16.99 5.05 7.71
CA ARG A 125 15.72 5.77 7.92
C ARG A 125 14.77 5.53 6.75
N GLY A 126 13.59 4.98 7.05
CA GLY A 126 12.52 4.75 6.08
C GLY A 126 11.40 5.79 6.14
N PRO A 127 10.30 5.55 5.41
CA PRO A 127 9.06 6.33 5.55
C PRO A 127 8.55 6.32 6.99
N SER A 128 7.78 7.35 7.37
CA SER A 128 7.09 7.39 8.67
C SER A 128 6.18 6.17 8.85
N ASP A 129 6.16 5.58 10.05
CA ASP A 129 5.20 4.51 10.41
C ASP A 129 3.74 4.97 10.23
N SER A 130 3.46 6.27 10.30
CA SER A 130 2.13 6.81 10.03
C SER A 130 1.64 6.55 8.60
N LEU A 131 2.55 6.27 7.66
CA LEU A 131 2.24 5.95 6.26
C LEU A 131 2.05 4.44 6.03
N ASP A 132 2.18 3.60 7.05
CA ASP A 132 2.07 2.15 6.92
C ASP A 132 0.81 1.67 6.21
N PRO A 133 -0.39 2.23 6.50
CA PRO A 133 -1.60 1.83 5.80
C PRO A 133 -1.60 2.10 4.29
N TRP A 134 -0.83 3.07 3.80
CA TRP A 134 -0.84 3.53 2.41
C TRP A 134 0.13 2.73 1.55
N ILE A 135 -0.38 2.18 0.44
CA ILE A 135 0.43 1.30 -0.42
C ILE A 135 1.46 2.06 -1.26
N TRP A 136 1.30 3.36 -1.48
CA TRP A 136 2.26 4.15 -2.27
C TRP A 136 3.29 4.88 -1.42
N LYS A 137 3.24 4.73 -0.08
CA LYS A 137 4.09 5.47 0.88
C LYS A 137 4.03 6.99 0.68
N SER A 138 2.91 7.48 0.13
CA SER A 138 2.54 8.88 0.04
C SER A 138 1.11 9.02 0.54
N ALA A 139 0.86 10.07 1.30
CA ALA A 139 -0.47 10.46 1.76
C ALA A 139 -0.90 11.81 1.17
N GLU A 140 -0.28 12.25 0.07
CA GLU A 140 -0.55 13.55 -0.54
C GLU A 140 -2.07 13.75 -0.77
N LYS A 141 -2.65 14.57 0.11
CA LYS A 141 -4.02 15.10 0.11
C LYS A 141 -5.13 14.04 -0.04
N GLY A 142 -5.27 13.23 1.02
CA GLY A 142 -6.44 12.37 1.27
C GLY A 142 -7.25 12.74 2.52
N ILE A 143 -7.19 14.00 2.96
CA ILE A 143 -8.12 14.63 3.90
C ILE A 143 -9.01 15.57 3.08
#